data_AF-A0A415ZLY4-F1
#
_entry.id   AF-A0A415ZLY4-F1
#
_cell.length_a   1.000
_cell.length_b   1.000
_cell.length_c   1.000
_cell.angle_alpha   90.00
_cell.angle_beta   90.00
_cell.angle_gamma   90.00
#
_symmetry.space_group_name_H-M   'P 1'
#
loop_
_entity.id
_entity.type
_entity.pdbx_description
1 polymer ?
#
loop_
_entity_poly.entity_id
_entity_poly.type
_entity_poly.pdbx_seq_one_letter_code
_entity_poly.pdbx_strand_id
1 'polypeptide(L)'
;MGNRAIIKGVGTNIGVYVHWNGGYDSVLAFTQYCKLKGYRSPESDPAYGTARLAQVIGNYFGGSCSVGIENMSGTTVMTPELVSELYLDNGVYEIEKWKIVKHWNPNVIALENESHEGYDLTEMLCAIDECQPKQEQLGTEFITAELVDPKTLNLYDEVFIQDFTGKVEKHTVVGFAPANTKMNGHYVSNLPFIDKWGAPDYENNINNYLTDKLVRKAKKGE
;
A
#
# COMPACT_ATOMS: atom_id res chain seq x y z
N MET A 1 18.62 6.38 21.32
CA MET A 1 18.76 5.62 20.06
C MET A 1 17.88 6.30 19.03
N GLY A 2 18.38 6.51 17.81
CA GLY A 2 17.66 7.29 16.79
C GLY A 2 16.62 6.49 16.00
N ASN A 3 16.70 5.17 15.95
CA ASN A 3 15.82 4.34 15.10
C ASN A 3 15.67 4.95 13.68
N ARG A 4 16.81 5.22 13.03
CA ARG A 4 16.89 6.00 11.78
C ARG A 4 17.03 5.12 10.56
N ALA A 5 16.37 5.49 9.47
CA ALA A 5 16.50 4.83 8.17
C ALA A 5 16.28 5.79 7.00
N ILE A 6 16.63 5.34 5.80
CA ILE A 6 16.20 5.95 4.54
C ILE A 6 15.39 4.95 3.74
N ILE A 7 14.29 5.39 3.13
CA ILE A 7 13.46 4.59 2.23
C ILE A 7 13.51 5.21 0.83
N LYS A 8 13.86 4.43 -0.19
CA LYS A 8 14.00 4.91 -1.57
C LYS A 8 13.48 3.92 -2.61
N GLY A 9 13.12 4.39 -3.79
CA GLY A 9 12.87 3.53 -4.93
C GLY A 9 14.16 2.89 -5.45
N VAL A 10 14.09 1.66 -5.97
CA VAL A 10 15.22 1.05 -6.71
C VAL A 10 15.69 1.99 -7.83
N GLY A 11 17.01 2.18 -7.95
CA GLY A 11 17.60 3.01 -9.01
C GLY A 11 17.39 4.53 -8.86
N THR A 12 16.69 4.99 -7.83
CA THR A 12 16.51 6.41 -7.52
C THR A 12 17.66 6.96 -6.67
N ASN A 13 17.86 8.28 -6.69
CA ASN A 13 18.85 8.99 -5.88
C ASN A 13 18.19 9.90 -4.81
N ILE A 14 16.87 9.81 -4.63
CA ILE A 14 16.14 10.58 -3.62
C ILE A 14 15.45 9.56 -2.71
N GLY A 15 15.62 9.75 -1.39
CA GLY A 15 15.00 8.92 -0.38
C GLY A 15 14.28 9.75 0.67
N VAL A 16 13.37 9.11 1.41
CA VAL A 16 12.74 9.68 2.59
C VAL A 16 13.52 9.21 3.81
N TYR A 17 14.13 10.16 4.52
CA TYR A 17 14.75 9.92 5.83
C TYR A 17 13.66 9.84 6.90
N VAL A 18 13.80 8.87 7.81
CA VAL A 18 12.90 8.64 8.94
C VAL A 18 13.72 8.53 10.23
N HIS A 19 13.23 9.17 11.29
CA HIS A 19 13.73 9.10 12.66
C HIS A 19 12.59 8.60 13.55
N TRP A 20 12.90 7.69 14.49
CA TRP A 20 12.01 7.08 15.50
C TRP A 20 11.22 5.84 15.08
N ASN A 21 10.92 5.66 13.79
CA ASN A 21 10.31 4.44 13.25
C ASN A 21 11.02 3.96 11.97
N GLY A 22 12.35 3.91 12.01
CA GLY A 22 13.17 3.42 10.91
C GLY A 22 13.30 1.90 10.86
N GLY A 23 12.79 1.14 11.83
CA GLY A 23 12.84 -0.31 11.84
C GLY A 23 11.93 -0.95 10.78
N TYR A 24 12.15 -2.24 10.51
CA TYR A 24 11.54 -2.93 9.38
C TYR A 24 10.01 -2.94 9.41
N ASP A 25 9.40 -3.24 10.56
CA ASP A 25 7.94 -3.35 10.68
C ASP A 25 7.25 -2.02 10.37
N SER A 26 7.85 -0.93 10.86
CA SER A 26 7.36 0.42 10.60
C SER A 26 7.50 0.81 9.13
N VAL A 27 8.66 0.56 8.53
CA VAL A 27 8.91 0.83 7.09
C VAL A 27 7.98 -0.02 6.22
N LEU A 28 7.75 -1.27 6.58
CA LEU A 28 6.79 -2.15 5.92
C LEU A 28 5.39 -1.56 5.99
N ALA A 29 4.94 -1.09 7.16
CA ALA A 29 3.63 -0.47 7.31
C ALA A 29 3.48 0.80 6.46
N PHE A 30 4.46 1.71 6.45
CA PHE A 30 4.42 2.92 5.61
C PHE A 30 4.32 2.59 4.12
N THR A 31 5.11 1.62 3.65
CA THR A 31 5.09 1.21 2.24
C THR A 31 3.79 0.50 1.87
N GLN A 32 3.29 -0.40 2.72
CA GLN A 32 1.99 -1.06 2.48
C GLN A 32 0.83 -0.06 2.53
N TYR A 33 0.85 0.95 3.40
CA TYR A 33 -0.18 2.00 3.39
C TYR A 33 -0.19 2.77 2.07
N CYS A 34 0.99 3.18 1.57
CA CYS A 34 1.09 3.86 0.27
C CYS A 34 0.56 2.98 -0.88
N LYS A 35 0.80 1.66 -0.80
CA LYS A 35 0.24 0.68 -1.73
C LYS A 35 -1.29 0.61 -1.65
N LEU A 36 -1.86 0.58 -0.45
CA LEU A 36 -3.31 0.57 -0.24
C LEU A 36 -4.00 1.84 -0.73
N LYS A 37 -3.30 2.98 -0.67
CA LYS A 37 -3.77 4.23 -1.28
C LYS A 37 -3.70 4.24 -2.81
N GLY A 38 -3.11 3.22 -3.44
CA GLY A 38 -2.94 3.17 -4.88
C GLY A 38 -1.94 4.19 -5.43
N TYR A 39 -1.04 4.72 -4.60
CA TYR A 39 -0.05 5.68 -5.05
C TYR A 39 0.94 5.05 -6.04
N ARG A 40 1.46 5.85 -6.96
CA ARG A 40 2.58 5.44 -7.83
C ARG A 40 3.84 5.29 -7.00
N SER A 41 4.55 4.19 -7.15
CA SER A 41 5.74 3.86 -6.37
C SER A 41 6.98 4.65 -6.83
N PRO A 42 7.95 4.94 -5.94
CA PRO A 42 9.06 5.84 -6.26
C PRO A 42 9.97 5.39 -7.42
N GLU A 43 10.10 4.09 -7.69
CA GLU A 43 10.86 3.62 -8.86
C GLU A 43 10.14 3.92 -10.19
N SER A 44 8.81 4.00 -10.17
CA SER A 44 7.99 4.28 -11.35
C SER A 44 7.79 5.78 -11.60
N ASP A 45 7.65 6.55 -10.52
CA ASP A 45 7.57 8.01 -10.53
C ASP A 45 8.31 8.55 -9.29
N PRO A 46 9.62 8.84 -9.41
CA PRO A 46 10.44 9.24 -8.28
C PRO A 46 9.96 10.51 -7.57
N ALA A 47 9.42 11.47 -8.31
CA ALA A 47 8.93 12.71 -7.73
C ALA A 47 7.64 12.47 -6.94
N TYR A 48 6.65 11.83 -7.57
CA TYR A 48 5.34 11.65 -6.96
C TYR A 48 5.34 10.59 -5.86
N GLY A 49 5.98 9.44 -6.09
CA GLY A 49 6.03 8.35 -5.12
C GLY A 49 6.75 8.76 -3.84
N THR A 50 7.92 9.41 -3.97
CA THR A 50 8.68 9.90 -2.81
C THR A 50 7.89 10.96 -2.04
N ALA A 51 7.22 11.89 -2.74
CA ALA A 51 6.40 12.92 -2.10
C ALA A 51 5.24 12.31 -1.30
N ARG A 52 4.56 11.28 -1.83
CA ARG A 52 3.48 10.60 -1.12
C ARG A 52 3.97 9.79 0.07
N LEU A 53 5.11 9.12 -0.05
CA LEU A 53 5.75 8.44 1.07
C LEU A 53 6.09 9.42 2.19
N ALA A 54 6.76 10.54 1.86
CA ALA A 54 7.09 11.59 2.82
C ALA A 54 5.85 12.19 3.47
N GLN A 55 4.77 12.41 2.70
CA GLN A 55 3.51 12.91 3.23
C GLN A 55 2.88 11.93 4.23
N VAL A 56 2.78 10.64 3.88
CA VAL A 56 2.17 9.62 4.76
C VAL A 56 2.91 9.54 6.10
N ILE A 57 4.25 9.47 6.04
CA ILE A 57 5.10 9.38 7.21
C ILE A 57 5.04 10.70 8.02
N GLY A 58 5.08 11.84 7.34
CA GLY A 58 4.97 13.16 7.97
C GLY A 58 3.63 13.38 8.68
N ASN A 59 2.53 12.90 8.11
CA ASN A 59 1.22 12.95 8.75
C ASN A 59 1.17 12.06 10.01
N TYR A 60 1.79 10.88 9.96
CA TYR A 60 1.86 9.96 11.10
C TYR A 60 2.63 10.56 12.30
N PHE A 61 3.79 11.17 12.07
CA PHE A 61 4.58 11.79 13.13
C PHE A 61 4.14 13.21 13.50
N GLY A 62 3.47 13.93 12.61
CA GLY A 62 3.23 15.36 12.72
C GLY A 62 4.46 16.23 12.41
N GLY A 63 4.41 17.52 12.76
CA GLY A 63 5.36 18.55 12.32
C GLY A 63 6.70 18.63 13.07
N SER A 64 7.29 17.50 13.46
CA SER A 64 8.59 17.47 14.18
C SER A 64 9.76 16.99 13.30
N CYS A 65 10.98 16.95 13.84
CA CYS A 65 12.20 16.53 13.14
C CYS A 65 12.30 15.00 12.93
N SER A 66 11.21 14.37 12.50
CA SER A 66 11.11 12.91 12.31
C SER A 66 11.18 12.46 10.86
N VAL A 67 11.00 13.37 9.90
CA VAL A 67 10.96 13.06 8.46
C VAL A 67 11.80 14.07 7.68
N GLY A 68 12.56 13.60 6.71
CA GLY A 68 13.36 14.43 5.83
C GLY A 68 13.45 13.86 4.42
N ILE A 69 13.98 14.66 3.50
CA ILE A 69 14.36 14.21 2.16
C ILE A 69 15.88 14.12 2.10
N GLU A 70 16.39 12.97 1.71
CA GLU A 70 17.81 12.75 1.52
C GLU A 70 18.14 12.72 0.03
N ASN A 71 19.21 13.43 -0.34
CA ASN A 71 19.73 13.42 -1.69
C ASN A 71 20.96 12.52 -1.76
N MET A 72 20.77 11.35 -2.34
CA MET A 72 21.82 10.36 -2.57
C MET A 72 22.39 10.45 -4.00
N SER A 73 22.57 11.67 -4.51
CA SER A 73 23.16 11.89 -5.84
C SER A 73 24.57 11.31 -5.91
N GLY A 74 24.86 10.62 -7.01
CA GLY A 74 26.07 9.81 -7.14
C GLY A 74 25.91 8.37 -6.65
N THR A 75 24.76 8.03 -6.06
CA THR A 75 24.49 6.71 -5.48
C THR A 75 23.23 6.08 -6.06
N THR A 76 23.30 5.62 -7.31
CA THR A 76 22.26 4.76 -7.90
C THR A 76 22.40 3.30 -7.49
N VAL A 77 23.63 2.89 -7.11
CA VAL A 77 23.94 1.56 -6.59
C VAL A 77 24.36 1.71 -5.14
N MET A 78 23.64 1.04 -4.25
CA MET A 78 23.96 1.03 -2.84
C MET A 78 25.12 0.08 -2.55
N THR A 79 26.02 0.48 -1.66
CA THR A 79 27.12 -0.37 -1.16
C THR A 79 27.12 -0.36 0.37
N PRO A 80 27.61 -1.43 1.03
CA PRO A 80 27.71 -1.47 2.49
C PRO A 80 28.52 -0.30 3.08
N GLU A 81 29.56 0.15 2.38
CA GLU A 81 30.41 1.26 2.82
C GLU A 81 29.61 2.57 2.90
N LEU A 82 28.83 2.88 1.87
CA LEU A 82 28.01 4.08 1.88
C LEU A 82 26.97 4.06 3.00
N VAL A 83 26.32 2.91 3.22
CA VAL A 83 25.34 2.77 4.30
C VAL A 83 25.98 3.06 5.65
N SER A 84 27.21 2.60 5.86
CA SER A 84 28.00 2.85 7.07
C SER A 84 28.26 4.35 7.26
N GLU A 85 28.55 5.08 6.18
CA GLU A 85 28.81 6.53 6.21
C GLU A 85 27.56 7.38 6.51
N LEU A 86 26.35 6.84 6.30
CA LEU A 86 25.09 7.53 6.60
C LEU A 86 24.74 7.54 8.09
N TYR A 87 25.48 6.79 8.92
CA TYR A 87 25.26 6.67 10.37
C TYR A 87 23.80 6.37 10.75
N LEU A 88 23.12 5.53 9.98
CA LEU A 88 21.72 5.13 10.19
C LEU A 88 21.66 3.90 11.09
N ASP A 89 20.72 3.87 12.04
CA ASP A 89 20.58 2.73 12.96
C ASP A 89 20.01 1.49 12.23
N ASN A 90 19.14 1.71 11.24
CA ASN A 90 18.50 0.68 10.43
C ASN A 90 18.83 0.83 8.93
N GLY A 91 19.92 1.51 8.55
CA GLY A 91 20.38 1.53 7.16
C GLY A 91 19.36 2.08 6.13
N VAL A 92 19.37 1.50 4.93
CA VAL A 92 18.62 1.98 3.76
C VAL A 92 17.74 0.88 3.17
N TYR A 93 16.45 1.15 3.00
CA TYR A 93 15.48 0.29 2.35
C TYR A 93 15.29 0.68 0.89
N GLU A 94 15.44 -0.28 -0.03
CA GLU A 94 15.04 -0.12 -1.42
C GLU A 94 13.70 -0.79 -1.67
N ILE A 95 12.78 -0.04 -2.26
CA ILE A 95 11.43 -0.48 -2.57
C ILE A 95 11.14 -0.50 -4.07
N GLU A 96 10.32 -1.45 -4.49
CA GLU A 96 9.73 -1.55 -5.82
C GLU A 96 8.26 -1.96 -5.67
N LYS A 97 7.35 -1.28 -6.37
CA LYS A 97 5.89 -1.50 -6.27
C LYS A 97 5.40 -1.54 -4.81
N TRP A 98 6.00 -0.68 -3.98
CA TRP A 98 5.76 -0.58 -2.53
C TRP A 98 6.07 -1.85 -1.73
N LYS A 99 6.95 -2.70 -2.23
CA LYS A 99 7.53 -3.82 -1.49
C LYS A 99 8.99 -3.51 -1.20
N ILE A 100 9.44 -3.81 0.01
CA ILE A 100 10.88 -3.80 0.33
C ILE A 100 11.51 -4.95 -0.46
N VAL A 101 12.44 -4.62 -1.35
CA VAL A 101 13.15 -5.62 -2.17
C VAL A 101 14.59 -5.81 -1.73
N LYS A 102 15.18 -4.80 -1.07
CA LYS A 102 16.48 -4.89 -0.42
C LYS A 102 16.49 -4.02 0.84
N HIS A 103 17.21 -4.49 1.85
CA HIS A 103 17.55 -3.71 3.03
C HIS A 103 19.06 -3.73 3.18
N TRP A 104 19.65 -2.55 3.10
CA TRP A 104 21.08 -2.34 3.19
C TRP A 104 21.40 -1.87 4.59
N ASN A 105 21.94 -2.77 5.41
CA ASN A 105 22.35 -2.48 6.77
C ASN A 105 23.60 -3.33 7.08
N PRO A 106 24.64 -2.77 7.71
CA PRO A 106 25.86 -3.52 8.05
C PRO A 106 25.61 -4.82 8.83
N ASN A 107 24.49 -4.93 9.55
CA ASN A 107 24.14 -6.09 10.37
C ASN A 107 23.09 -7.02 9.74
N VAL A 108 22.54 -6.69 8.56
CA VAL A 108 21.49 -7.50 7.90
C VAL A 108 22.10 -8.27 6.75
N ILE A 109 22.22 -9.58 6.93
CA ILE A 109 22.92 -10.49 6.00
C ILE A 109 21.95 -11.04 4.92
N ALA A 110 20.64 -11.07 5.21
CA ALA A 110 19.57 -11.40 4.26
C ALA A 110 18.18 -10.98 4.81
N LEU A 111 17.18 -10.78 3.93
CA LEU A 111 15.80 -10.37 4.30
C LEU A 111 15.10 -11.34 5.26
N GLU A 112 15.41 -12.63 5.17
CA GLU A 112 14.90 -13.66 6.08
C GLU A 112 15.47 -13.55 7.51
N ASN A 113 16.56 -12.79 7.70
CA ASN A 113 17.21 -12.54 8.99
C ASN A 113 16.96 -11.11 9.49
N GLU A 114 15.93 -10.46 8.97
CA GLU A 114 15.56 -9.10 9.32
C GLU A 114 15.18 -8.98 10.81
N SER A 115 15.56 -7.87 11.44
CA SER A 115 15.16 -7.60 12.81
C SER A 115 13.80 -6.92 12.84
N HIS A 116 12.84 -7.59 13.46
CA HIS A 116 11.49 -7.10 13.66
C HIS A 116 11.36 -6.43 15.03
N GLU A 117 10.72 -5.26 15.06
CA GLU A 117 10.40 -4.51 16.28
C GLU A 117 9.25 -5.19 17.06
N GLY A 118 8.47 -6.03 16.38
CA GLY A 118 7.32 -6.75 16.92
C GLY A 118 5.99 -6.02 16.74
N TYR A 119 5.92 -5.04 15.85
CA TYR A 119 4.68 -4.31 15.57
C TYR A 119 3.75 -5.12 14.68
N ASP A 120 2.46 -5.16 15.02
CA ASP A 120 1.44 -5.75 14.15
C ASP A 120 1.20 -4.83 12.95
N LEU A 121 1.26 -5.40 11.75
CA LEU A 121 1.10 -4.65 10.50
C LEU A 121 -0.29 -4.02 10.40
N THR A 122 -1.35 -4.74 10.80
CA THR A 122 -2.73 -4.25 10.68
C THR A 122 -2.97 -3.09 11.64
N GLU A 123 -2.51 -3.22 12.89
CA GLU A 123 -2.58 -2.15 13.88
C GLU A 123 -1.82 -0.91 13.42
N MET A 124 -0.61 -1.08 12.88
CA MET A 124 0.19 0.04 12.33
C MET A 124 -0.49 0.70 11.14
N LEU A 125 -1.08 -0.07 10.22
CA LEU A 125 -1.82 0.47 9.09
C LEU A 125 -3.01 1.32 9.55
N CYS A 126 -3.76 0.86 10.56
CA CYS A 126 -4.85 1.63 11.16
C CYS A 126 -4.34 2.91 11.83
N ALA A 127 -3.25 2.84 12.59
CA ALA A 127 -2.65 4.02 13.24
C ALA A 127 -2.15 5.05 12.20
N ILE A 128 -1.53 4.60 11.11
CA ILE A 128 -1.13 5.47 9.99
C ILE A 128 -2.36 6.14 9.37
N ASP A 129 -3.42 5.37 9.12
CA ASP A 129 -4.69 5.84 8.55
C ASP A 129 -5.32 6.94 9.41
N GLU A 130 -5.40 6.72 10.72
CA GLU A 130 -5.98 7.65 11.69
C GLU A 130 -5.30 9.02 11.68
N CYS A 131 -4.00 9.06 11.38
CA CYS A 131 -3.20 10.28 11.27
C CYS A 131 -3.32 10.98 9.91
N GLN A 132 -3.87 10.34 8.87
CA GLN A 132 -4.07 11.00 7.57
C GLN A 132 -5.23 12.01 7.62
N PRO A 133 -5.29 13.00 6.70
CA PRO A 133 -6.45 13.89 6.59
C PRO A 133 -7.76 13.10 6.51
N LYS A 134 -8.81 13.56 7.19
CA LYS A 134 -10.06 12.80 7.34
C LYS A 134 -10.70 12.32 6.04
N GLN A 135 -10.57 13.10 4.97
CA GLN A 135 -11.10 12.78 3.65
C GLN A 135 -10.25 11.75 2.89
N GLU A 136 -9.02 11.52 3.34
CA GLU A 136 -8.03 10.62 2.74
C GLU A 136 -7.90 9.29 3.50
N GLN A 137 -8.57 9.14 4.64
CA GLN A 137 -8.56 7.90 5.42
C GLN A 137 -9.28 6.79 4.66
N LEU A 138 -8.68 5.61 4.64
CA LEU A 138 -9.22 4.37 4.06
C LEU A 138 -10.27 3.74 4.97
N GLY A 139 -10.16 3.95 6.29
CA GLY A 139 -11.05 3.40 7.30
C GLY A 139 -10.64 2.00 7.76
N THR A 140 -10.80 1.76 9.07
CA THR A 140 -10.45 0.49 9.74
C THR A 140 -11.16 -0.71 9.12
N GLU A 141 -12.44 -0.58 8.74
CA GLU A 141 -13.19 -1.68 8.12
C GLU A 141 -12.55 -2.14 6.81
N PHE A 142 -12.04 -1.20 5.99
CA PHE A 142 -11.35 -1.54 4.75
C PHE A 142 -10.01 -2.20 5.00
N ILE A 143 -9.20 -1.64 5.92
CA ILE A 143 -7.85 -2.13 6.22
C ILE A 143 -7.91 -3.57 6.75
N THR A 144 -8.87 -3.83 7.64
CA THR A 144 -9.08 -5.13 8.30
C THR A 144 -9.97 -6.10 7.52
N ALA A 145 -10.50 -5.68 6.36
CA ALA A 145 -11.32 -6.51 5.50
C ALA A 145 -10.57 -7.76 5.01
N GLU A 146 -11.29 -8.87 4.92
CA GLU A 146 -10.75 -10.13 4.41
C GLU A 146 -10.51 -10.02 2.89
N LEU A 147 -9.35 -10.50 2.44
CA LEU A 147 -9.06 -10.65 1.01
C LEU A 147 -9.55 -12.02 0.53
N VAL A 148 -10.53 -12.02 -0.37
CA VAL A 148 -11.13 -13.23 -0.93
C VAL A 148 -11.01 -13.26 -2.45
N ASP A 149 -11.00 -14.45 -3.04
CA ASP A 149 -11.17 -14.60 -4.49
C ASP A 149 -12.60 -14.14 -4.84
N PRO A 150 -12.81 -13.23 -5.80
CA PRO A 150 -14.15 -12.78 -6.18
C PRO A 150 -15.12 -13.92 -6.49
N LYS A 151 -14.62 -15.06 -6.98
CA LYS A 151 -15.46 -16.23 -7.34
C LYS A 151 -16.04 -16.97 -6.14
N THR A 152 -15.57 -16.70 -4.93
CA THR A 152 -16.12 -17.28 -3.69
C THR A 152 -17.18 -16.40 -3.03
N LEU A 153 -17.43 -15.22 -3.60
CA LEU A 153 -18.48 -14.31 -3.13
C LEU A 153 -19.87 -14.88 -3.40
N ASN A 154 -20.82 -14.47 -2.56
CA ASN A 154 -22.23 -14.78 -2.69
C ASN A 154 -23.03 -13.52 -3.05
N LEU A 155 -24.25 -13.73 -3.54
CA LEU A 155 -25.20 -12.65 -3.71
C LEU A 155 -25.39 -11.90 -2.37
N TYR A 156 -25.41 -10.57 -2.43
CA TYR A 156 -25.51 -9.67 -1.29
C TYR A 156 -24.31 -9.63 -0.34
N ASP A 157 -23.18 -10.25 -0.69
CA ASP A 157 -21.93 -9.91 -0.02
C ASP A 157 -21.56 -8.46 -0.34
N GLU A 158 -21.12 -7.72 0.68
CA GLU A 158 -20.60 -6.36 0.52
C GLU A 158 -19.09 -6.41 0.28
N VAL A 159 -18.61 -5.61 -0.67
CA VAL A 159 -17.19 -5.49 -1.00
C VAL A 159 -16.78 -4.04 -1.04
N PHE A 160 -15.52 -3.78 -0.71
CA PHE A 160 -14.93 -2.46 -0.85
C PHE A 160 -14.33 -2.27 -2.24
N ILE A 161 -14.68 -1.16 -2.87
CA ILE A 161 -14.12 -0.72 -4.15
C ILE A 161 -13.41 0.59 -3.96
N GLN A 162 -12.16 0.63 -4.41
CA GLN A 162 -11.40 1.87 -4.50
C GLN A 162 -11.49 2.42 -5.92
N ASP A 163 -11.87 3.68 -6.07
CA ASP A 163 -11.88 4.33 -7.38
C ASP A 163 -10.50 4.92 -7.76
N PHE A 164 -10.40 5.50 -8.94
CA PHE A 164 -9.15 6.08 -9.44
C PHE A 164 -8.68 7.31 -8.65
N THR A 165 -9.53 7.90 -7.81
CA THR A 165 -9.17 9.00 -6.91
C THR A 165 -8.63 8.50 -5.57
N GLY A 166 -8.73 7.19 -5.32
CA GLY A 166 -8.33 6.57 -4.05
C GLY A 166 -9.46 6.53 -3.02
N LYS A 167 -10.67 6.97 -3.37
CA LYS A 167 -11.86 6.90 -2.50
C LYS A 167 -12.32 5.46 -2.40
N VAL A 168 -12.57 5.00 -1.17
CA VAL A 168 -13.07 3.66 -0.87
C VAL A 168 -14.56 3.72 -0.56
N GLU A 169 -15.33 2.87 -1.22
CA GLU A 169 -16.79 2.76 -1.05
C GLU A 169 -17.21 1.29 -0.94
N LYS A 170 -18.26 1.03 -0.15
CA LYS A 170 -18.90 -0.30 -0.06
C LYS A 170 -19.95 -0.44 -1.15
N HIS A 171 -19.97 -1.61 -1.77
CA HIS A 171 -20.92 -1.98 -2.81
C HIS A 171 -21.39 -3.41 -2.62
N THR A 172 -22.62 -3.68 -3.07
CA THR A 172 -23.28 -4.97 -2.93
C THR A 172 -23.05 -5.80 -4.17
N VAL A 173 -22.68 -7.08 -4.02
CA VAL A 173 -22.74 -8.05 -5.12
C VAL A 173 -24.20 -8.32 -5.48
N VAL A 174 -24.60 -7.93 -6.69
CA VAL A 174 -26.00 -8.01 -7.16
C VAL A 174 -26.22 -9.06 -8.24
N GLY A 175 -25.16 -9.71 -8.72
CA GLY A 175 -25.30 -10.85 -9.62
C GLY A 175 -23.95 -11.41 -10.08
N PHE A 176 -24.04 -12.40 -10.96
CA PHE A 176 -22.89 -13.09 -11.55
C PHE A 176 -23.06 -13.20 -13.07
N ALA A 177 -21.99 -12.94 -13.82
CA ALA A 177 -22.04 -13.10 -15.27
C ALA A 177 -22.26 -14.57 -15.64
N PRO A 178 -23.13 -14.88 -16.62
CA PRO A 178 -23.28 -16.23 -17.15
C PRO A 178 -21.96 -16.81 -17.69
N ALA A 179 -21.90 -18.13 -17.85
CA ALA A 179 -20.77 -18.77 -18.51
C ALA A 179 -20.56 -18.23 -19.94
N ASN A 180 -19.30 -18.13 -20.36
CA ASN A 180 -18.87 -17.62 -21.67
C ASN A 180 -19.25 -16.15 -21.95
N THR A 181 -19.50 -15.34 -20.90
CA THR A 181 -19.81 -13.92 -21.05
C THR A 181 -18.56 -13.10 -21.35
N LYS A 182 -18.69 -12.21 -22.34
CA LYS A 182 -17.72 -11.14 -22.62
C LYS A 182 -18.38 -9.79 -22.44
N MET A 183 -17.66 -8.87 -21.82
CA MET A 183 -18.09 -7.48 -21.68
C MET A 183 -16.94 -6.56 -22.08
N ASN A 184 -17.18 -5.66 -23.05
CA ASN A 184 -16.17 -4.77 -23.63
C ASN A 184 -14.85 -5.46 -24.03
N GLY A 185 -14.93 -6.70 -24.54
CA GLY A 185 -13.76 -7.50 -24.95
C GLY A 185 -13.08 -8.32 -23.84
N HIS A 186 -13.49 -8.15 -22.57
CA HIS A 186 -12.97 -8.90 -21.43
C HIS A 186 -13.85 -10.12 -21.13
N TYR A 187 -13.24 -11.26 -20.84
CA TYR A 187 -13.97 -12.43 -20.35
C TYR A 187 -14.34 -12.21 -18.88
N VAL A 188 -15.65 -12.21 -18.60
CA VAL A 188 -16.21 -11.99 -17.26
C VAL A 188 -17.03 -13.17 -16.76
N SER A 189 -16.95 -14.32 -17.43
CA SER A 189 -17.67 -15.55 -17.08
C SER A 189 -17.57 -15.89 -15.59
N ASN A 190 -18.73 -16.03 -14.94
CA ASN A 190 -18.88 -16.36 -13.52
C ASN A 190 -18.25 -15.35 -12.55
N LEU A 191 -17.88 -14.15 -13.02
CA LEU A 191 -17.45 -13.09 -12.12
C LEU A 191 -18.68 -12.40 -11.51
N PRO A 192 -18.62 -12.05 -10.22
CA PRO A 192 -19.62 -11.20 -9.61
C PRO A 192 -19.56 -9.78 -10.18
N PHE A 193 -20.71 -9.11 -10.22
CA PHE A 193 -20.81 -7.68 -10.47
C PHE A 193 -21.61 -6.97 -9.36
N ILE A 194 -21.32 -5.69 -9.19
CA ILE A 194 -21.80 -4.88 -8.06
C ILE A 194 -22.75 -3.75 -8.47
N ASP A 195 -23.44 -3.18 -7.49
CA ASP A 195 -24.40 -2.08 -7.61
C ASP A 195 -23.80 -0.68 -7.80
N LYS A 196 -22.67 -0.54 -8.52
CA LYS A 196 -21.96 0.74 -8.62
C LYS A 196 -22.50 1.68 -9.70
N TRP A 197 -22.68 1.19 -10.92
CA TRP A 197 -23.06 2.04 -12.07
C TRP A 197 -24.16 1.43 -12.95
N GLY A 198 -25.09 2.25 -13.43
CA GLY A 198 -26.02 1.84 -14.49
C GLY A 198 -27.28 1.11 -14.01
N ALA A 199 -27.80 1.46 -12.83
CA ALA A 199 -29.05 0.92 -12.32
C ALA A 199 -30.21 1.03 -13.35
N PRO A 200 -31.11 0.03 -13.44
CA PRO A 200 -31.08 -1.26 -12.73
C PRO A 200 -30.19 -2.33 -13.40
N ASP A 201 -29.71 -2.08 -14.62
CA ASP A 201 -29.01 -3.06 -15.46
C ASP A 201 -27.48 -3.03 -15.23
N TYR A 202 -27.08 -3.24 -13.97
CA TYR A 202 -25.69 -3.15 -13.51
C TYR A 202 -24.73 -4.07 -14.31
N GLU A 203 -25.20 -5.20 -14.81
CA GLU A 203 -24.43 -6.17 -15.60
C GLU A 203 -23.91 -5.59 -16.92
N ASN A 204 -24.48 -4.50 -17.42
CA ASN A 204 -24.11 -3.90 -18.70
C ASN A 204 -22.88 -2.99 -18.62
N ASN A 205 -22.30 -2.80 -17.42
CA ASN A 205 -21.11 -1.98 -17.22
C ASN A 205 -19.92 -2.83 -16.78
N ILE A 206 -18.87 -2.88 -17.61
CA ILE A 206 -17.63 -3.62 -17.29
C ILE A 206 -17.01 -3.20 -15.94
N ASN A 207 -17.16 -1.94 -15.54
CA ASN A 207 -16.56 -1.41 -14.31
C ASN A 207 -17.26 -1.91 -13.03
N ASN A 208 -18.39 -2.61 -13.16
CA ASN A 208 -19.05 -3.27 -12.03
C ASN A 208 -18.51 -4.68 -11.78
N TYR A 209 -17.79 -5.28 -12.72
CA TYR A 209 -17.28 -6.65 -12.56
C TYR A 209 -16.01 -6.65 -11.72
N LEU A 210 -15.93 -7.56 -10.75
CA LEU A 210 -14.77 -7.73 -9.89
C LEU A 210 -13.70 -8.54 -10.63
N THR A 211 -12.82 -7.86 -11.36
CA THR A 211 -11.79 -8.48 -12.20
C THR A 211 -10.46 -8.71 -11.49
N ASP A 212 -10.26 -8.10 -10.32
CA ASP A 212 -9.03 -8.26 -9.55
C ASP A 212 -8.90 -9.68 -9.00
N LYS A 213 -7.65 -10.13 -8.80
CA LYS A 213 -7.37 -11.48 -8.28
C LYS A 213 -7.98 -11.70 -6.90
N LEU A 214 -7.97 -10.66 -6.06
CA LEU A 214 -8.53 -10.66 -4.71
C LEU A 214 -9.27 -9.35 -4.50
N VAL A 215 -10.37 -9.41 -3.76
CA VAL A 215 -11.17 -8.26 -3.35
C VAL A 215 -11.38 -8.25 -1.85
N ARG A 216 -11.58 -7.06 -1.30
CA ARG A 216 -11.83 -6.86 0.13
C ARG A 216 -13.31 -7.04 0.42
N LYS A 217 -13.65 -8.13 1.09
CA LYS A 217 -15.02 -8.40 1.54
C LYS A 217 -15.26 -7.73 2.88
N ALA A 218 -16.34 -6.94 2.97
CA ALA A 218 -16.76 -6.36 4.24
C ALA A 218 -17.27 -7.47 5.18
N LYS A 219 -16.95 -7.35 6.47
CA LYS A 219 -17.54 -8.23 7.48
C LYS A 219 -19.03 -7.93 7.57
N LYS A 220 -19.86 -8.98 7.59
CA LYS A 220 -21.28 -8.80 7.95
C LYS A 220 -21.32 -8.24 9.36
N GLY A 221 -22.05 -7.14 9.57
CA GLY A 221 -22.30 -6.62 10.91
C GLY A 221 -22.85 -7.74 11.81
N GLU A 222 -22.30 -7.86 13.02
CA GLU A 222 -22.83 -8.75 14.05
C GLU A 222 -24.25 -8.33 14.48
#